data_AF-A0A419E011-F1
#
_entry.id   AF-A0A419E011-F1
#
_cell.length_a   1.000
_cell.length_b   1.000
_cell.length_c   1.000
_cell.angle_alpha   90.00
_cell.angle_beta   90.00
_cell.angle_gamma   90.00
#
_symmetry.space_group_name_H-M   'P 1'
#
loop_
_entity.id
_entity.type
_entity.pdbx_description
1 polymer ?
#
loop_
_entity_poly.entity_id
_entity_poly.type
_entity_poly.pdbx_seq_one_letter_code
_entity_poly.pdbx_strand_id
1 'polypeptide(L)' 'GPARLTKHLKIDKRLNGKSAIRRSGLWIEDRGTKIKSSQVKRGKRIGVDYAGRWAKKLYNFSLGRG' A
#
# COMPACT_ATOMS: atom_id res chain seq x y z
N GLY A 1 -6.47 -1.24 -6.35
CA GLY A 1 -5.24 -1.75 -7.00
C GLY A 1 -4.28 -0.62 -7.28
N PRO A 2 -2.95 -0.85 -7.32
CA PRO A 2 -1.93 0.19 -7.32
C PRO A 2 -2.04 1.22 -8.47
N ALA A 3 -2.19 0.75 -9.71
CA ALA A 3 -2.30 1.63 -10.88
C ALA A 3 -3.60 2.46 -10.91
N ARG A 4 -4.73 1.86 -10.48
CA ARG A 4 -6.02 2.56 -10.41
C ARG A 4 -5.98 3.69 -9.37
N LEU A 5 -5.36 3.44 -8.21
CA LEU A 5 -5.25 4.41 -7.13
C LEU A 5 -4.40 5.62 -7.56
N THR A 6 -3.21 5.38 -8.10
CA THR A 6 -2.30 6.45 -8.54
C THR A 6 -2.91 7.29 -9.64
N LYS A 7 -3.59 6.68 -10.62
CA LYS A 7 -4.35 7.41 -11.65
C LYS A 7 -5.45 8.30 -11.06
N HIS A 8 -6.24 7.76 -10.13
CA HIS A 8 -7.33 8.52 -9.50
C HIS A 8 -6.81 9.72 -8.70
N LEU A 9 -5.71 9.54 -7.96
CA LEU A 9 -5.08 10.58 -7.14
C LEU A 9 -4.11 11.48 -7.92
N LYS A 10 -3.97 11.29 -9.24
CA LYS A 10 -3.02 12.03 -10.10
C LYS A 10 -1.57 11.97 -9.60
N ILE A 11 -1.18 10.82 -9.02
CA ILE A 11 0.19 10.56 -8.60
C ILE A 11 1.01 10.14 -9.82
N ASP A 12 2.07 10.88 -10.10
CA ASP A 12 2.98 10.61 -11.22
C ASP A 12 4.46 10.68 -10.80
N LYS A 13 5.37 10.51 -11.77
CA LYS A 13 6.82 10.45 -11.53
C LYS A 13 7.41 11.73 -10.94
N ARG A 14 6.73 12.88 -10.98
CA ARG A 14 7.22 14.15 -10.41
C ARG A 14 7.29 14.11 -8.87
N LEU A 15 6.63 13.14 -8.25
CA LEU A 15 6.69 12.88 -6.80
C LEU A 15 7.76 11.87 -6.41
N ASN A 16 8.43 11.23 -7.38
CA ASN A 16 9.47 10.24 -7.10
C ASN A 16 10.65 10.87 -6.33
N GLY A 17 11.10 10.21 -5.27
CA GLY A 17 12.18 10.71 -4.40
C GLY A 17 11.79 11.83 -3.44
N LYS A 18 10.55 12.33 -3.48
CA LYS A 18 10.07 13.34 -2.52
C LYS A 18 9.57 12.71 -1.23
N SER A 19 9.78 13.37 -0.10
CA SER A 19 9.19 12.98 1.17
C SER A 19 7.65 13.11 1.12
N ALA A 20 6.94 12.18 1.78
CA ALA A 20 5.48 12.20 1.88
C ALA A 20 5.00 13.18 2.97
N ILE A 21 5.12 14.49 2.71
CA ILE A 21 4.77 15.58 3.63
C ILE A 21 3.83 16.56 2.92
N ARG A 22 3.01 17.32 3.67
CA ARG A 22 2.01 18.24 3.09
C ARG A 22 2.60 19.17 2.00
N ARG A 23 3.81 19.70 2.24
CA ARG A 23 4.53 20.57 1.30
C ARG A 23 4.86 19.92 -0.04
N SER A 24 5.03 18.59 -0.12
CA SER A 24 5.31 17.92 -1.39
C SER A 24 4.04 17.64 -2.21
N GLY A 25 2.86 17.90 -1.65
CA GLY A 25 1.56 17.64 -2.29
C GLY A 25 1.06 16.19 -2.13
N LEU A 26 1.83 15.31 -1.48
CA LEU A 26 1.42 13.95 -1.14
C LEU A 26 1.83 13.65 0.30
N TRP A 27 0.87 13.35 1.16
CA TRP A 27 1.11 13.05 2.58
C TRP A 27 0.18 11.96 3.09
N ILE A 28 0.53 11.41 4.24
CA ILE A 28 -0.32 10.49 5.01
C ILE A 28 -0.88 11.27 6.20
N GLU A 29 -2.16 11.07 6.49
CA GLU A 29 -2.84 11.68 7.63
C GLU A 29 -3.40 10.60 8.55
N ASP A 30 -3.37 10.84 9.85
CA ASP A 30 -4.11 10.03 10.82
C ASP A 30 -5.56 10.53 10.90
N ARG A 31 -6.51 9.60 10.74
CA ARG A 31 -7.95 9.85 10.85
C ARG A 31 -8.56 9.36 12.17
N GLY A 32 -7.73 8.90 13.11
CA GLY A 32 -8.17 8.34 14.39
C GLY A 32 -8.69 6.90 14.30
N THR A 33 -8.53 6.22 13.16
CA THR A 33 -9.02 4.86 12.96
C THR A 33 -8.13 3.84 13.68
N LYS A 34 -8.72 3.06 14.60
CA LYS A 34 -8.02 1.93 15.24
C LYS A 34 -8.37 0.61 14.55
N ILE A 35 -7.34 -0.14 14.15
CA ILE A 35 -7.48 -1.43 13.46
C ILE A 35 -6.96 -2.54 14.36
N LYS A 36 -7.79 -3.55 14.64
CA LYS A 36 -7.38 -4.73 15.41
C LYS A 36 -6.55 -5.66 14.53
N SER A 37 -5.58 -6.36 15.13
CA SER A 37 -4.78 -7.36 14.41
C SER A 37 -5.62 -8.46 13.76
N SER A 38 -6.77 -8.82 14.36
CA SER A 38 -7.72 -9.78 13.79
C SER A 38 -8.37 -9.32 12.48
N GLN A 39 -8.39 -8.01 12.22
CA GLN A 39 -8.92 -7.42 10.99
C GLN A 39 -7.85 -7.37 9.88
N VAL A 40 -6.59 -7.71 10.15
CA VAL A 40 -5.51 -7.67 9.15
C VAL A 40 -5.32 -9.06 8.54
N LYS A 41 -5.67 -9.19 7.27
CA LYS A 41 -5.41 -10.38 6.46
C LYS A 41 -3.99 -10.33 5.89
N ARG A 42 -3.33 -11.49 5.86
CA ARG A 42 -2.01 -11.68 5.25
C ARG A 42 -2.12 -12.60 4.05
N GLY A 43 -1.53 -12.21 2.93
CA GLY A 43 -1.52 -12.98 1.69
C GLY A 43 -0.18 -12.90 0.97
N LYS A 44 -0.02 -13.71 -0.08
CA LYS A 44 1.12 -13.60 -1.00
C LYS A 44 1.04 -12.28 -1.77
N ARG A 45 2.20 -11.74 -2.13
CA ARG A 45 2.29 -10.55 -3.00
C ARG A 45 1.84 -10.90 -4.42
N ILE A 46 1.24 -9.93 -5.11
CA ILE A 46 0.67 -10.10 -6.45
C ILE A 46 1.71 -9.72 -7.51
N GLY A 47 1.85 -10.51 -8.57
CA GLY A 47 2.72 -10.19 -9.72
C GLY A 47 4.21 -10.33 -9.44
N VAL A 48 4.61 -11.18 -8.48
CA VAL A 48 6.01 -11.40 -8.09
C VAL A 48 6.43 -12.87 -8.18
N ASP A 49 5.82 -13.65 -9.07
CA ASP A 49 6.11 -15.09 -9.20
C ASP A 49 7.58 -15.35 -9.56
N TYR A 50 8.23 -14.40 -10.24
CA TYR A 50 9.66 -14.39 -10.53
C TYR A 50 10.56 -14.35 -9.26
N ALA A 51 10.03 -14.02 -8.09
CA ALA A 51 10.80 -13.83 -6.86
C ALA A 51 11.10 -15.15 -6.11
N GLY A 52 10.84 -16.32 -6.70
CA GLY A 52 11.16 -17.63 -6.14
C GLY A 52 10.61 -17.82 -4.72
N ARG A 53 11.48 -18.15 -3.75
CA ARG A 53 11.07 -18.33 -2.34
C ARG A 53 10.39 -17.10 -1.74
N TRP A 54 10.72 -15.91 -2.22
CA TRP A 54 10.15 -14.66 -1.73
C TRP A 54 8.73 -14.42 -2.25
N ALA A 55 8.34 -15.02 -3.38
CA ALA A 55 6.96 -14.98 -3.88
C ALA A 55 5.98 -15.64 -2.88
N LYS A 56 6.46 -16.63 -2.12
CA LYS A 56 5.66 -17.37 -1.14
C LYS A 56 5.47 -16.63 0.20
N LYS A 57 6.22 -15.55 0.47
CA LYS A 57 6.11 -14.80 1.73
C LYS A 57 4.80 -14.03 1.80
N LEU A 58 4.18 -14.01 2.97
CA LEU A 58 2.87 -13.38 3.22
C LEU A 58 3.00 -11.88 3.52
N TYR A 59 3.64 -11.14 2.61
CA TYR A 59 3.92 -9.70 2.73
C TYR A 59 2.94 -8.83 1.94
N ASN A 60 1.72 -9.31 1.75
CA ASN A 60 0.61 -8.52 1.24
C ASN A 60 -0.46 -8.42 2.32
N PHE A 61 -0.71 -7.22 2.81
CA PHE A 61 -1.62 -6.97 3.92
C PHE A 61 -2.86 -6.25 3.42
N SER A 62 -4.02 -6.72 3.86
CA SER A 62 -5.30 -6.09 3.55
C SER A 62 -6.23 -6.14 4.74
N LEU A 63 -7.23 -5.26 4.76
CA LEU A 63 -8.27 -5.31 5.77
C LEU A 63 -9.28 -6.40 5.40
N GLY A 64 -9.49 -7.33 6.33
CA GLY A 64 -10.64 -8.21 6.32
C GLY A 64 -11.90 -7.43 6.68
N ARG A 65 -13.05 -7.91 6.20
CA ARG A 65 -14.30 -7.62 6.88
C ARG A 65 -14.24 -8.32 8.23
N GLY A 66 -14.46 -7.55 9.30
CA GLY A 66 -14.80 -8.11 10.61
C GLY A 66 -16.19 -8.70 10.59
#